data_AF-A0A8I2FW39-F1
#
_entry.id   AF-A0A8I2FW39-F1
#
_cell.length_a   1.000
_cell.length_b   1.000
_cell.length_c   1.000
_cell.angle_alpha   90.00
_cell.angle_beta   90.00
_cell.angle_gamma   90.00
#
_symmetry.space_group_name_H-M   'P 1'
#
loop_
_entity.id
_entity.type
_entity.pdbx_description
1 polymer ?
#
loop_
_entity_poly.entity_id
_entity_poly.type
_entity_poly.pdbx_seq_one_letter_code
_entity_poly.pdbx_strand_id
1 'polypeptide(L)' 'PVNMGPEVNSSTSDLGVVISPDGKYIFYHSSRIHPRSDELGYGNGKADIYWVDAKIIDTLRKK' A
#
# COMPACT_ATOMS: atom_id res chain seq x y z
N PRO A 1 -3.91 -7.25 17.70
CA PRO A 1 -3.78 -6.46 16.45
C PRO A 1 -2.46 -6.85 15.77
N VAL A 2 -2.41 -6.91 14.42
CA VAL A 2 -1.21 -7.30 13.67
C VAL A 2 -0.81 -6.15 12.75
N ASN A 3 0.45 -5.71 12.81
CA ASN A 3 0.98 -4.68 11.90
C ASN A 3 1.20 -5.30 10.51
N MET A 4 0.76 -4.61 9.45
CA MET A 4 0.83 -5.11 8.06
C MET A 4 2.27 -5.19 7.49
N GLY A 5 3.26 -4.72 8.24
CA GLY A 5 4.68 -4.78 7.87
C GLY A 5 5.08 -3.77 6.80
N PRO A 6 6.38 -3.75 6.44
CA PRO A 6 6.96 -2.76 5.51
C PRO A 6 6.54 -2.96 4.05
N GLU A 7 5.86 -4.07 3.73
CA GLU A 7 5.30 -4.28 2.39
C GLU A 7 4.09 -3.37 2.15
N VAL A 8 3.29 -3.11 3.19
CA VAL A 8 2.12 -2.22 3.12
C VAL A 8 2.43 -0.87 3.76
N ASN A 9 3.00 -0.85 4.95
CA ASN A 9 3.29 0.37 5.69
C ASN A 9 4.59 1.02 5.21
N SER A 10 4.60 2.35 5.20
CA SER A 10 5.77 3.19 4.96
C SER A 10 6.07 4.06 6.18
N SER A 11 7.18 4.81 6.12
CA SER A 11 7.46 5.87 7.09
C SER A 11 6.66 7.16 6.82
N THR A 12 5.83 7.16 5.77
CA THR A 12 5.00 8.29 5.34
C THR A 12 3.52 7.99 5.59
N SER A 13 2.63 8.89 5.18
CA SER A 13 1.18 8.69 5.35
C SER A 13 0.67 7.60 4.40
N ASP A 14 0.09 6.54 4.97
CA ASP A 14 -0.65 5.49 4.26
C ASP A 14 -2.08 5.46 4.79
N LEU A 15 -3.08 5.80 3.96
CA LEU A 15 -4.49 5.83 4.42
C LEU A 15 -5.44 5.33 3.32
N GLY A 16 -6.75 5.34 3.64
CA GLY A 16 -7.80 5.01 2.68
C GLY A 16 -7.79 3.57 2.18
N VAL A 17 -7.39 2.63 3.04
CA VAL A 17 -7.37 1.20 2.71
C VAL A 17 -8.76 0.69 2.35
N VAL A 18 -8.85 -0.03 1.23
CA VAL A 18 -10.03 -0.79 0.79
C VAL A 18 -9.61 -2.16 0.28
N ILE A 19 -10.46 -3.17 0.46
CA ILE A 19 -10.26 -4.53 -0.08
C ILE A 19 -11.15 -4.68 -1.31
N SER A 20 -10.65 -5.30 -2.38
CA SER A 20 -11.45 -5.61 -3.56
C SER A 20 -12.65 -6.49 -3.21
N PRO A 21 -13.79 -6.40 -3.94
CA PRO A 21 -14.96 -7.23 -3.66
C PRO A 21 -14.70 -8.74 -3.73
N ASP A 22 -13.73 -9.16 -4.57
CA ASP A 22 -13.30 -10.55 -4.68
C ASP A 22 -12.24 -10.95 -3.63
N GLY A 23 -11.85 -10.04 -2.74
CA GLY A 23 -10.92 -10.27 -1.65
C GLY A 23 -9.46 -10.46 -2.05
N LYS A 24 -9.10 -10.28 -3.32
CA LYS A 24 -7.75 -10.57 -3.82
C LYS A 24 -6.74 -9.45 -3.62
N TYR A 25 -7.21 -8.20 -3.51
CA TYR A 25 -6.32 -7.04 -3.49
C TYR A 25 -6.69 -6.07 -2.38
N ILE A 26 -5.67 -5.41 -1.84
CA ILE A 26 -5.82 -4.25 -0.97
C ILE A 26 -5.37 -3.04 -1.78
N PHE A 27 -6.20 -2.01 -1.87
CA PHE A 27 -5.87 -0.71 -2.45
C PHE A 27 -5.76 0.33 -1.34
N TYR A 28 -4.83 1.27 -1.49
CA TYR A 28 -4.60 2.33 -0.52
C TYR A 28 -3.86 3.48 -1.20
N HIS A 29 -3.87 4.66 -0.57
CA HIS A 29 -3.00 5.75 -1.01
C HIS A 29 -1.78 5.86 -0.10
N SER A 30 -0.66 6.27 -0.67
CA SER A 30 0.58 6.49 0.06
C SER A 30 1.34 7.71 -0.43
N SER A 31 1.90 8.46 0.51
CA SER A 31 2.81 9.59 0.23
C SER A 31 4.27 9.14 0.05
N ARG A 32 4.52 7.84 -0.16
CA ARG A 32 5.87 7.34 -0.42
C ARG A 32 6.43 7.93 -1.71
N ILE A 33 7.70 8.33 -1.68
CA ILE A 33 8.42 8.74 -2.88
C ILE A 33 8.82 7.48 -3.63
N HIS A 34 8.40 7.38 -4.89
CA HIS A 34 8.78 6.27 -5.75
C HIS A 34 10.03 6.63 -6.57
N PRO A 35 11.00 5.72 -6.77
CA PRO A 35 12.21 6.01 -7.55
C PRO A 35 11.95 6.44 -9.00
N ARG A 36 10.75 6.15 -9.52
CA ARG A 36 10.30 6.56 -10.86
C ARG A 36 9.45 7.82 -10.82
N SER A 37 9.75 8.76 -9.93
CA SER A 37 9.02 10.02 -9.93
C SER A 37 9.23 10.74 -11.26
N ASP A 38 8.15 11.18 -11.91
CA ASP A 38 8.21 11.80 -13.23
C ASP A 38 7.64 13.23 -13.25
N GLU A 39 7.76 13.84 -14.42
CA GLU A 39 7.32 15.22 -14.71
C GLU A 39 5.79 15.38 -14.58
N LEU A 40 5.05 14.28 -14.75
CA LEU A 40 3.59 14.24 -14.61
C LEU A 40 3.16 14.14 -13.13
N GLY A 41 4.12 13.98 -12.23
CA GLY A 41 3.91 13.97 -10.79
C GLY A 41 3.60 12.60 -10.22
N TYR A 42 3.78 11.52 -10.99
CA TYR A 42 3.76 10.17 -10.43
C TYR A 42 4.88 10.03 -9.40
N GLY A 43 4.65 9.34 -8.30
CA GLY A 43 5.71 8.94 -7.36
C GLY A 43 6.37 10.08 -6.59
N ASN A 44 5.85 11.31 -6.67
CA ASN A 44 6.48 12.51 -6.09
C ASN A 44 6.16 12.71 -4.59
N GLY A 45 5.47 11.75 -3.96
CA GLY A 45 5.07 11.81 -2.56
C GLY A 45 3.80 12.63 -2.28
N LYS A 46 3.12 13.19 -3.29
CA LYS A 46 1.84 13.90 -3.14
C LYS A 46 0.60 12.98 -3.15
N ALA A 47 0.78 11.78 -2.61
CA ALA A 47 -0.19 10.69 -2.55
C ALA A 47 -0.51 10.06 -3.91
N ASP A 48 0.00 8.84 -4.11
CA ASP A 48 -0.35 7.96 -5.24
C ASP A 48 -1.20 6.78 -4.76
N ILE A 49 -1.86 6.10 -5.70
CA ILE A 49 -2.65 4.89 -5.44
C ILE A 49 -1.79 3.65 -5.64
N TYR A 50 -1.79 2.76 -4.64
CA TYR A 50 -1.06 1.51 -4.63
C TYR A 50 -2.00 0.32 -4.44
N TRP A 51 -1.51 -0.87 -4.81
CA TRP A 51 -2.19 -2.12 -4.53
C TRP A 51 -1.19 -3.21 -4.10
N VAL A 52 -1.66 -4.16 -3.29
CA VAL A 52 -0.93 -5.38 -2.91
C VAL A 52 -1.87 -6.58 -2.93
N ASP A 53 -1.32 -7.79 -3.05
CA ASP A 53 -2.10 -9.03 -2.91
C ASP A 53 -2.57 -9.17 -1.44
N ALA A 54 -3.87 -9.43 -1.25
CA ALA A 54 -4.47 -9.58 0.08
C ALA A 54 -3.96 -10.81 0.85
N LYS A 55 -3.28 -11.76 0.19
CA LYS A 55 -2.57 -12.90 0.82
C LYS A 55 -1.51 -12.48 1.84
N ILE A 56 -1.10 -11.21 1.87
CA ILE A 56 -0.32 -10.64 2.97
C ILE A 56 -0.98 -10.94 4.33
N ILE A 57 -2.32 -10.91 4.41
CA ILE A 57 -3.08 -11.20 5.62
C ILE A 57 -2.87 -12.64 6.08
N ASP A 58 -2.93 -13.60 5.15
CA ASP A 58 -2.70 -15.01 5.47
C ASP A 58 -1.26 -15.28 5.88
N THR A 59 -0.31 -14.58 5.24
CA THR A 59 1.11 -14.66 5.59
C THR A 59 1.36 -14.16 7.01
N LEU A 60 0.70 -13.06 7.40
CA LEU A 60 0.80 -12.48 8.74
C LEU A 60 0.09 -13.32 9.81
N ARG A 61 -1.00 -14.02 9.47
CA ARG A 61 -1.70 -14.94 10.40
C ARG A 61 -0.90 -16.18 10.76
N LYS A 62 0.05 -16.58 9.91
CA LYS A 62 0.90 -17.77 10.10
C LYS A 62 2.18 -17.48 10.89
N LYS A 63 2.49 -16.21 11.16
CA LYS A 63 3.60 -15.79 12.02
C LYS A 63 3.16 -15.73 13.47
#